data_AF-A0A4V2AI78-F1
#
_entry.id   AF-A0A4V2AI78-F1
#
_cell.length_a   1.000
_cell.length_b   1.000
_cell.length_c   1.000
_cell.angle_alpha   90.00
_cell.angle_beta   90.00
_cell.angle_gamma   90.00
#
_symmetry.space_group_name_H-M   'P 1'
#
loop_
_entity.id
_entity.type
_entity.pdbx_description
1 polymer ?
#
loop_
_entity_poly.entity_id
_entity_poly.type
_entity_poly.pdbx_seq_one_letter_code
_entity_poly.pdbx_strand_id
1 'polypeptide(L)'
;MLSLGSISRSEASAHFPFLSARFRGRRSAIKEFTHRDPDFVFWIFPDGRLHDARRAHAANVPRGFEYILDDEPDYGGFLRGRVATDIDGNQLVVVYCRSEALAEPGPKLNQLLSGIRELPVPVNAGALVISDNADIYGTIDDLERRALAGA
;
A
#
# COMPACT_ATOMS: atom_id res chain seq x y z
N MET A 1 10.43 5.92 -10.57
CA MET A 1 9.13 5.23 -10.47
C MET A 1 9.34 3.78 -10.84
N LEU A 2 9.30 2.89 -9.86
CA LEU A 2 9.55 1.48 -10.03
C LEU A 2 8.34 0.78 -10.66
N SER A 3 8.59 -0.33 -11.35
CA SER A 3 7.55 -1.24 -11.83
C SER A 3 8.11 -2.65 -11.68
N LEU A 4 7.64 -3.36 -10.67
CA LEU A 4 8.10 -4.69 -10.29
C LEU A 4 6.93 -5.68 -10.33
N GLY A 5 7.25 -6.96 -10.31
CA GLY A 5 6.26 -8.04 -10.28
C GLY A 5 5.76 -8.45 -11.66
N SER A 6 4.66 -9.20 -11.69
CA SER A 6 4.10 -9.78 -12.91
C SER A 6 3.24 -8.80 -13.70
N ILE A 7 2.73 -7.73 -13.07
CA ILE A 7 1.87 -6.74 -13.72
C ILE A 7 2.70 -5.59 -14.27
N SER A 8 2.59 -5.34 -15.58
CA SER A 8 3.23 -4.19 -16.20
C SER A 8 2.53 -2.89 -15.83
N ARG A 9 3.26 -1.76 -15.85
CA ARG A 9 2.63 -0.45 -15.67
C ARG A 9 1.54 -0.13 -16.69
N SER A 10 1.70 -0.61 -17.93
CA SER A 10 0.70 -0.42 -18.98
C SER A 10 -0.61 -1.12 -18.62
N GLU A 11 -0.52 -2.36 -18.17
CA GLU A 11 -1.64 -3.17 -17.71
C GLU A 11 -2.29 -2.57 -16.46
N ALA A 12 -1.49 -2.22 -15.44
CA ALA A 12 -1.98 -1.53 -14.25
C ALA A 12 -2.71 -0.23 -14.59
N SER A 13 -2.26 0.50 -15.62
CA SER A 13 -2.90 1.75 -16.05
C SER A 13 -4.21 1.58 -16.82
N ALA A 14 -4.52 0.38 -17.30
CA ALA A 14 -5.83 0.09 -17.88
C ALA A 14 -6.93 0.13 -16.82
N HIS A 15 -6.62 -0.35 -15.60
CA HIS A 15 -7.53 -0.32 -14.45
C HIS A 15 -7.44 1.00 -13.68
N PHE A 16 -6.22 1.50 -13.48
CA PHE A 16 -5.94 2.70 -12.71
C PHE A 16 -5.21 3.74 -13.57
N PRO A 17 -5.91 4.60 -14.33
CA PRO A 17 -5.29 5.53 -15.30
C PRO A 17 -4.20 6.42 -14.72
N PHE A 18 -4.29 6.74 -13.42
CA PHE A 18 -3.28 7.52 -12.71
C PHE A 18 -1.91 6.84 -12.64
N LEU A 19 -1.81 5.53 -12.83
CA LEU A 19 -0.55 4.78 -12.87
C LEU A 19 0.21 4.93 -14.20
N SER A 20 -0.40 5.52 -15.23
CA SER A 20 0.30 5.78 -16.48
C SER A 20 1.53 6.67 -16.29
N ALA A 21 2.58 6.42 -17.06
CA ALA A 21 3.89 7.06 -16.89
C ALA A 21 3.81 8.60 -16.96
N ARG A 22 2.92 9.15 -17.79
CA ARG A 22 2.77 10.59 -18.05
C ARG A 22 1.61 11.25 -17.30
N PHE A 23 0.95 10.55 -16.37
CA PHE A 23 -0.15 11.12 -15.61
C PHE A 23 0.28 12.30 -14.73
N ARG A 24 -0.34 13.47 -14.91
CA ARG A 24 -0.11 14.66 -14.07
C ARG A 24 -1.01 14.61 -12.84
N GLY A 25 -0.50 15.03 -11.67
CA GLY A 25 -1.30 15.06 -10.44
C GLY A 25 -1.55 13.69 -9.81
N ARG A 26 -0.68 12.71 -10.08
CA ARG A 26 -0.86 11.31 -9.66
C ARG A 26 -1.13 11.10 -8.17
N ARG A 27 -0.37 11.76 -7.30
CA ARG A 27 -0.56 11.69 -5.84
C ARG A 27 -1.95 12.15 -5.42
N SER A 28 -2.47 13.20 -6.07
CA SER A 28 -3.83 13.69 -5.84
C SER A 28 -4.88 12.69 -6.33
N ALA A 29 -4.69 12.07 -7.50
CA ALA A 29 -5.61 11.08 -8.03
C ALA A 29 -5.65 9.79 -7.17
N ILE A 30 -4.49 9.32 -6.70
CA ILE A 30 -4.41 8.19 -5.75
C ILE A 30 -5.16 8.55 -4.47
N LYS A 31 -4.95 9.76 -3.95
CA LYS A 31 -5.65 10.26 -2.76
C LYS A 31 -7.15 10.29 -2.98
N GLU A 32 -7.62 10.86 -4.09
CA GLU A 32 -9.02 10.95 -4.44
C GLU A 32 -9.68 9.57 -4.53
N PHE A 33 -9.05 8.65 -5.26
CA PHE A 33 -9.51 7.26 -5.39
C PHE A 33 -9.62 6.57 -4.02
N THR A 34 -8.54 6.60 -3.24
CA THR A 34 -8.48 5.86 -1.97
C THR A 34 -9.18 6.56 -0.79
N HIS A 35 -9.54 7.84 -0.89
CA HIS A 35 -10.25 8.54 0.20
C HIS A 35 -11.75 8.56 0.00
N ARG A 36 -12.23 8.35 -1.24
CA ARG A 36 -13.65 8.39 -1.56
C ARG A 36 -14.42 7.26 -0.89
N ASP A 37 -13.97 6.03 -1.10
CA ASP A 37 -14.59 4.83 -0.53
C ASP A 37 -13.53 3.73 -0.30
N PRO A 38 -12.66 3.88 0.72
CA PRO A 38 -11.70 2.84 1.04
C PRO A 38 -12.41 1.63 1.66
N ASP A 39 -12.01 0.43 1.23
CA ASP A 39 -12.39 -0.82 1.89
C ASP A 39 -11.81 -0.86 3.31
N PHE A 40 -10.57 -0.38 3.46
CA PHE A 40 -9.89 -0.31 4.74
C PHE A 40 -8.80 0.76 4.77
N VAL A 41 -8.54 1.33 5.94
CA VAL A 41 -7.44 2.28 6.18
C VAL A 41 -6.61 1.75 7.33
N PHE A 42 -5.32 1.52 7.10
CA PHE A 42 -4.47 0.81 8.05
C PHE A 42 -3.24 1.59 8.50
N TRP A 43 -2.86 1.31 9.73
CA TRP A 43 -1.48 1.36 10.20
C TRP A 43 -1.01 -0.07 10.46
N ILE A 44 0.22 -0.41 10.11
CA ILE A 44 0.86 -1.68 10.46
C ILE A 44 2.05 -1.35 11.34
N PHE A 45 2.07 -1.90 12.54
CA PHE A 45 3.17 -1.73 13.49
C PHE A 45 4.46 -2.36 12.96
N PRO A 46 5.64 -1.96 13.47
CA PRO A 46 6.92 -2.60 13.09
C PRO A 46 6.96 -4.12 13.32
N ASP A 47 6.17 -4.64 14.27
CA ASP A 47 6.04 -6.07 14.56
C ASP A 47 5.02 -6.81 13.66
N GLY A 48 4.38 -6.09 12.73
CA GLY A 48 3.41 -6.65 11.78
C GLY A 48 1.96 -6.58 12.24
N ARG A 49 1.66 -6.17 13.48
CA ARG A 49 0.28 -6.03 13.96
C ARG A 49 -0.49 -5.00 13.16
N LEU A 50 -1.76 -5.26 12.87
CA LEU A 50 -2.64 -4.32 12.20
C LEU A 50 -3.33 -3.36 13.19
N HIS A 51 -3.48 -2.10 12.80
CA HIS A 51 -4.33 -1.11 13.45
C HIS A 51 -5.29 -0.47 12.45
N ASP A 52 -6.58 -0.51 12.81
CA ASP A 52 -7.65 0.11 12.05
C ASP A 52 -7.62 1.64 12.23
N ALA A 53 -7.25 2.34 11.17
CA ALA A 53 -7.24 3.80 11.10
C ALA A 53 -8.59 4.39 10.65
N ARG A 54 -9.63 3.55 10.66
CA ARG A 54 -11.01 3.79 10.23
C ARG A 54 -11.08 4.32 8.80
N ARG A 55 -11.30 5.64 8.68
CA ARG A 55 -11.38 6.35 7.39
C ARG A 55 -10.34 7.48 7.29
N ALA A 56 -9.55 7.70 8.34
CA ALA A 56 -8.66 8.84 8.41
C ALA A 56 -7.48 8.57 9.34
N HIS A 57 -6.31 8.34 8.74
CA HIS A 57 -5.07 8.11 9.47
C HIS A 57 -4.72 9.17 10.50
N ALA A 58 -4.78 10.46 10.14
CA ALA A 58 -4.38 11.55 11.03
C ALA A 58 -5.30 11.72 12.25
N ALA A 59 -6.55 11.28 12.14
CA ALA A 59 -7.51 11.30 13.24
C ALA A 59 -7.53 9.99 14.04
N ASN A 60 -6.86 8.94 13.55
CA ASN A 60 -6.88 7.58 14.12
C ASN A 60 -5.46 6.98 14.12
N VAL A 61 -4.48 7.78 14.54
CA VAL A 61 -3.12 7.31 14.80
C VAL A 61 -3.16 6.28 15.94
N PRO A 62 -2.30 5.24 15.95
CA PRO A 62 -2.17 4.35 17.09
C PRO A 62 -1.95 5.13 18.39
N ARG A 63 -2.72 4.81 19.44
CA ARG A 63 -2.70 5.54 20.71
C ARG A 63 -1.29 5.54 21.32
N GLY A 64 -0.78 6.72 21.68
CA GLY A 64 0.56 6.89 22.24
C GLY A 64 1.67 7.04 21.19
N PHE A 65 1.32 7.06 19.91
CA PHE A 65 2.24 7.27 18.78
C PHE A 65 1.90 8.51 17.97
N GLU A 66 1.23 9.51 18.55
CA GLU A 66 0.74 10.68 17.83
C GLU A 66 1.86 11.46 17.09
N TYR A 67 3.08 11.44 17.64
CA TYR A 67 4.27 12.06 17.08
C TYR A 67 4.79 11.41 15.79
N ILE A 68 4.35 10.19 15.44
CA ILE A 68 4.88 9.49 14.24
C ILE A 68 4.50 10.19 12.93
N LEU A 69 3.49 11.08 12.95
CA LEU A 69 3.11 11.88 11.79
C LEU A 69 4.20 12.88 11.40
N ASP A 70 5.08 13.26 12.32
CA ASP A 70 6.17 14.21 12.08
C ASP A 70 7.39 13.53 11.42
N ASP A 71 7.40 12.19 11.34
CA ASP A 71 8.49 11.37 10.79
C ASP A 71 8.20 10.89 9.35
N GLU A 72 7.47 11.68 8.54
CA GLU A 72 7.23 11.29 7.14
C GLU A 72 8.55 11.20 6.35
N PRO A 73 8.77 10.16 5.50
CA PRO A 73 7.83 9.09 5.12
C PRO A 73 7.99 7.79 5.91
N ASP A 74 8.84 7.77 6.95
CA ASP A 74 9.22 6.54 7.66
C ASP A 74 8.26 6.20 8.82
N TYR A 75 7.50 7.20 9.28
CA TYR A 75 6.42 7.11 10.27
C TYR A 75 6.80 6.30 11.51
N GLY A 76 8.00 6.49 12.05
CA GLY A 76 8.49 5.75 13.22
C GLY A 76 8.62 4.24 12.96
N GLY A 77 8.78 3.83 11.70
CA GLY A 77 8.82 2.43 11.30
C GLY A 77 7.47 1.81 10.99
N PHE A 78 6.36 2.54 11.16
CA PHE A 78 5.04 2.05 10.77
C PHE A 78 4.88 2.03 9.24
N LEU A 79 3.97 1.19 8.75
CA LEU A 79 3.45 1.30 7.40
C LEU A 79 2.02 1.81 7.47
N ARG A 80 1.74 2.82 6.65
CA ARG A 80 0.44 3.47 6.58
C ARG A 80 -0.15 3.21 5.22
N GLY A 81 -1.45 2.95 5.11
CA GLY A 81 -2.01 2.66 3.80
C GLY A 81 -3.51 2.48 3.74
N ARG A 82 -3.98 2.15 2.54
CA ARG A 82 -5.40 1.90 2.26
C ARG A 82 -5.56 0.73 1.32
N VAL A 83 -6.68 0.05 1.47
CA VAL A 83 -7.23 -0.86 0.46
C VAL A 83 -8.45 -0.14 -0.14
N ALA A 84 -8.55 -0.16 -1.46
CA ALA A 84 -9.71 0.35 -2.19
C ALA A 84 -9.97 -0.52 -3.42
N THR A 85 -11.25 -0.72 -3.72
CA THR A 85 -11.73 -1.51 -4.85
C THR A 85 -12.43 -0.57 -5.84
N ASP A 86 -12.13 -0.69 -7.13
CA ASP A 86 -12.85 0.05 -8.16
C ASP A 86 -14.22 -0.59 -8.49
N ILE A 87 -14.97 0.05 -9.38
CA ILE A 87 -16.31 -0.43 -9.78
C ILE A 87 -16.29 -1.78 -10.51
N ASP A 88 -15.16 -2.13 -11.11
CA ASP A 88 -14.95 -3.36 -11.87
C ASP A 88 -14.38 -4.49 -10.97
N GLY A 89 -14.19 -4.22 -9.67
CA GLY A 89 -13.69 -5.18 -8.69
C GLY A 89 -12.17 -5.27 -8.59
N ASN A 90 -11.42 -4.38 -9.23
CA ASN A 90 -9.96 -4.35 -9.15
C ASN A 90 -9.53 -3.72 -7.83
N GLN A 91 -8.72 -4.44 -7.05
CA GLN A 91 -8.23 -3.99 -5.76
C GLN A 91 -6.87 -3.31 -5.87
N LEU A 92 -6.72 -2.22 -5.12
CA LEU A 92 -5.50 -1.45 -4.98
C LEU A 92 -5.14 -1.30 -3.51
N VAL A 93 -3.94 -1.73 -3.14
CA VAL A 93 -3.30 -1.47 -1.86
C VAL A 93 -2.30 -0.35 -2.03
N VAL A 94 -2.54 0.79 -1.38
CA VAL A 94 -1.63 1.94 -1.40
C VAL A 94 -0.90 2.02 -0.08
N VAL A 95 0.42 1.97 -0.12
CA VAL A 95 1.31 2.05 1.06
C VAL A 95 2.13 3.33 1.00
N TYR A 96 2.06 4.15 2.03
CA TYR A 96 2.87 5.35 2.16
C TYR A 96 4.26 4.94 2.59
N CYS A 97 5.20 4.98 1.65
CA CYS A 97 6.56 4.48 1.87
C CYS A 97 7.53 5.04 0.82
N ARG A 98 8.82 4.95 1.14
CA ARG A 98 9.90 5.18 0.17
C ARG A 98 9.88 4.11 -0.93
N SER A 99 10.36 4.45 -2.13
CA SER A 99 10.34 3.56 -3.29
C SER A 99 11.05 2.22 -3.05
N GLU A 100 12.09 2.19 -2.25
CA GLU A 100 12.87 0.99 -1.94
C GLU A 100 12.22 0.08 -0.89
N ALA A 101 11.25 0.57 -0.11
CA ALA A 101 10.77 -0.08 1.10
C ALA A 101 10.17 -1.48 0.85
N LEU A 102 9.53 -1.68 -0.29
CA LEU A 102 8.87 -2.94 -0.67
C LEU A 102 9.48 -3.57 -1.94
N ALA A 103 10.57 -2.99 -2.45
CA ALA A 103 11.18 -3.40 -3.70
C ALA A 103 11.96 -4.71 -3.58
N GLU A 104 12.56 -4.93 -2.40
CA GLU A 104 13.41 -6.09 -2.10
C GLU A 104 12.87 -6.89 -0.91
N PRO A 105 13.25 -8.16 -0.76
CA PRO A 105 12.96 -8.93 0.45
C PRO A 105 13.53 -8.24 1.69
N GLY A 106 12.77 -8.22 2.78
CA GLY A 106 13.25 -7.63 4.03
C GLY A 106 12.16 -7.30 5.04
N PRO A 107 12.54 -6.63 6.15
CA PRO A 107 11.65 -6.38 7.28
C PRO A 107 10.36 -5.63 6.90
N LYS A 108 10.44 -4.64 6.01
CA LYS A 108 9.29 -3.84 5.58
C LYS A 108 8.30 -4.63 4.72
N LEU A 109 8.81 -5.47 3.82
CA LEU A 109 7.96 -6.37 3.03
C LEU A 109 7.24 -7.38 3.95
N ASN A 110 7.99 -7.98 4.89
CA ASN A 110 7.42 -8.93 5.85
C ASN A 110 6.40 -8.27 6.78
N GLN A 111 6.69 -7.05 7.26
CA GLN A 111 5.77 -6.22 8.04
C GLN A 111 4.45 -6.03 7.29
N LEU A 112 4.50 -5.60 6.03
CA LEU A 112 3.31 -5.40 5.22
C LEU A 112 2.49 -6.70 5.07
N LEU A 113 3.15 -7.80 4.70
CA LEU A 113 2.48 -9.08 4.47
C LEU A 113 1.84 -9.64 5.75
N SER A 114 2.49 -9.49 6.90
CA SER A 114 1.89 -9.85 8.19
C SER A 114 0.63 -9.03 8.47
N GLY A 115 0.69 -7.71 8.31
CA GLY A 115 -0.47 -6.85 8.56
C GLY A 115 -1.62 -7.05 7.57
N ILE A 116 -1.33 -7.33 6.29
CA ILE A 116 -2.35 -7.63 5.28
C ILE A 116 -3.12 -8.90 5.62
N ARG A 117 -2.45 -9.93 6.16
CA ARG A 117 -3.11 -11.19 6.58
C ARG A 117 -4.11 -11.00 7.73
N GLU A 118 -3.97 -9.92 8.50
CA GLU A 118 -4.87 -9.57 9.60
C GLU A 118 -6.05 -8.68 9.16
N LEU A 119 -6.13 -8.27 7.89
CA LEU A 119 -7.20 -7.38 7.43
C LEU A 119 -8.57 -8.03 7.60
N PRO A 120 -9.57 -7.30 8.14
CA PRO A 120 -10.93 -7.83 8.29
C PRO A 120 -11.73 -7.82 6.97
N VAL A 121 -11.12 -7.30 5.89
CA VAL A 121 -11.69 -7.27 4.54
C VAL A 121 -10.91 -8.24 3.64
N PRO A 122 -11.56 -8.92 2.69
CA PRO A 122 -10.87 -9.80 1.77
C PRO A 122 -9.94 -9.00 0.85
N VAL A 123 -8.68 -9.42 0.77
CA VAL A 123 -7.71 -8.92 -0.21
C VAL A 123 -7.34 -10.06 -1.15
N ASN A 124 -7.61 -9.87 -2.43
CA ASN A 124 -7.28 -10.83 -3.47
C ASN A 124 -5.77 -10.92 -3.67
N ALA A 125 -5.29 -12.13 -3.94
CA ALA A 125 -3.92 -12.43 -4.41
C ALA A 125 -3.46 -11.52 -5.56
N GLY A 126 -4.39 -11.17 -6.47
CA GLY A 126 -4.16 -10.28 -7.60
C GLY A 126 -4.24 -8.78 -7.28
N ALA A 127 -4.52 -8.38 -6.03
CA ALA A 127 -4.62 -6.97 -5.67
C ALA A 127 -3.29 -6.26 -5.91
N LEU A 128 -3.33 -5.12 -6.61
CA LEU A 128 -2.14 -4.37 -6.99
C LEU A 128 -1.60 -3.58 -5.78
N VAL A 129 -0.30 -3.64 -5.53
CA VAL A 129 0.36 -2.91 -4.44
C VAL A 129 1.21 -1.78 -4.99
N ILE A 130 0.95 -0.56 -4.53
CA ILE A 130 1.67 0.65 -4.95
C ILE A 130 2.12 1.52 -3.79
N SER A 131 3.11 2.39 -4.02
CA SER A 131 3.37 3.53 -3.13
C SER A 131 2.41 4.71 -3.36
N ASP A 132 2.36 5.66 -2.43
CA ASP A 132 1.68 6.96 -2.60
C ASP A 132 2.31 7.84 -3.71
N ASN A 133 3.48 7.45 -4.22
CA ASN A 133 4.15 8.02 -5.40
C ASN A 133 4.02 7.15 -6.66
N ALA A 134 3.23 6.07 -6.59
CA ALA A 134 2.91 5.12 -7.67
C ALA A 134 4.06 4.28 -8.20
N ASP A 135 5.04 4.00 -7.36
CA ASP A 135 5.89 2.83 -7.57
C ASP A 135 4.98 1.59 -7.52
N ILE A 136 5.10 0.72 -8.52
CA ILE A 136 4.34 -0.53 -8.58
C ILE A 136 5.24 -1.63 -8.05
N TYR A 137 4.80 -2.31 -7.00
CA TYR A 137 5.53 -3.41 -6.38
C TYR A 137 5.08 -4.79 -6.88
N GLY A 138 4.02 -4.84 -7.68
CA GLY A 138 3.38 -6.05 -8.18
C GLY A 138 2.05 -6.30 -7.49
N THR A 139 1.57 -7.53 -7.54
CA THR A 139 0.40 -7.99 -6.78
C THR A 139 0.77 -8.49 -5.38
N ILE A 140 -0.22 -8.78 -4.53
CA ILE A 140 0.02 -9.49 -3.26
C ILE A 140 0.82 -10.78 -3.48
N ASP A 141 0.44 -11.57 -4.47
CA ASP A 141 1.15 -12.78 -4.88
C ASP A 141 2.62 -12.53 -5.26
N ASP A 142 2.92 -11.43 -5.97
CA ASP A 142 4.31 -11.07 -6.28
C ASP A 142 5.11 -10.75 -5.03
N LEU A 143 4.50 -10.04 -4.09
CA LEU A 143 5.13 -9.69 -2.82
C LEU A 143 5.40 -10.94 -1.97
N GLU A 144 4.46 -11.88 -1.91
CA GLU A 144 4.64 -13.14 -1.20
C GLU A 144 5.76 -13.98 -1.83
N ARG A 145 5.80 -14.12 -3.16
CA ARG A 145 6.90 -14.79 -3.86
C ARG A 145 8.24 -14.11 -3.61
N ARG A 146 8.28 -12.77 -3.63
CA ARG A 146 9.48 -11.99 -3.33
C ARG A 146 9.97 -12.24 -1.92
N ALA A 147 9.08 -12.24 -0.93
CA ALA A 147 9.45 -12.51 0.46
C ALA A 147 10.04 -13.92 0.63
N LEU A 148 9.48 -14.92 -0.05
CA LEU A 148 9.98 -16.30 -0.02
C LEU A 148 11.35 -16.45 -0.69
N ALA A 149 11.63 -15.71 -1.77
CA ALA A 149 12.91 -15.79 -2.47
C ALA A 149 14.10 -15.24 -1.66
N GLY A 150 13.83 -14.45 -0.62
CA GLY A 150 14.84 -13.91 0.29
C GLY A 150 14.96 -14.63 1.64
N ALA A 151 14.18 -15.68 1.87
CA ALA A 151 14.24 -16.53 3.05
C ALA A 151 15.17 -17.73 2.84
#